data_AF-A0A6A7YUA7-F1
#
_entry.id   AF-A0A6A7YUA7-F1
#
_cell.length_a   1.000
_cell.length_b   1.000
_cell.length_c   1.000
_cell.angle_alpha   90.00
_cell.angle_beta   90.00
_cell.angle_gamma   90.00
#
_symmetry.space_group_name_H-M   'P 1'
#
loop_
_entity.id
_entity.type
_entity.pdbx_description
1 polymer ?
#
loop_
_entity_poly.entity_id
_entity_poly.type
_entity_poly.pdbx_seq_one_letter_code
_entity_poly.pdbx_strand_id
1 'polypeptide(L)'
;MTIAKLIFNTTLKTFSLTTLLFVALAGCALKAPPFDINMAPYSARELKGENTARHLTDRYNNTVSNCGTSSAAAFQCSGVILRGTSGVSTEYHSWNPSPASVKSGGISFSYLRADSKYDKLAYGYNNGFIFYPKEYVPEGKINVPVLCSFPIDAGTSARPDKQGCDFHTAFPTNSQECQSQGITTASQWMSHYTSVPTDRRSHECGFNVRSGLANQADAFNASLQGMALNAAESFSTQNELRLATWDQDIGNSLPIEAFFYLNDGLADAQFEQRDFYDVTGITAPIIFITLPSSPEKNATFEYRESDQIEFPTDDKIKPSVLETYNIEGDHLRMSDIYDATHITVEIPEYEGINGGKDTIRVYWTGRVNYISSIITAANPPAKTEILIPRSEVIDNIGRSVNVKYSVKENGIGDTKESASLILYIDPQAVDPLPPPTYSDSTVSTNYAGETGDTIKLRWAGTTTHDTATQNVIPGKPNTFSIPSDWLAENAGKEVLINYSIKRNSTGSNLMFSQILRMTMP
;
A
#
# COMPACT_ATOMS: atom_id res chain seq x y z
N MET A 1 11.94 -47.64 64.17
CA MET A 1 11.98 -48.69 63.14
C MET A 1 12.88 -48.17 62.01
N THR A 2 14.18 -48.50 62.15
CA THR A 2 15.27 -48.71 61.16
C THR A 2 15.20 -47.96 59.81
N ILE A 3 15.96 -46.86 59.61
CA ILE A 3 17.35 -46.72 59.06
C ILE A 3 17.41 -46.81 57.51
N ALA A 4 17.58 -45.66 56.82
CA ALA A 4 18.79 -45.15 56.10
C ALA A 4 18.79 -45.47 54.59
N LYS A 5 18.85 -44.48 53.67
CA LYS A 5 19.94 -43.59 53.21
C LYS A 5 20.92 -44.27 52.22
N LEU A 6 21.06 -43.61 51.06
CA LEU A 6 22.25 -43.55 50.15
C LEU A 6 22.48 -44.83 49.31
N ILE A 7 22.85 -44.84 48.01
CA ILE A 7 24.01 -44.24 47.32
C ILE A 7 23.83 -44.32 45.79
N PHE A 8 24.37 -43.31 45.09
CA PHE A 8 24.71 -43.19 43.65
C PHE A 8 25.68 -44.27 43.13
N ASN A 9 25.54 -44.79 41.91
CA ASN A 9 26.56 -44.63 40.84
C ASN A 9 26.25 -45.38 39.53
N THR A 10 26.49 -44.67 38.42
CA THR A 10 27.14 -45.06 37.14
C THR A 10 27.12 -46.54 36.73
N THR A 11 26.85 -46.95 35.48
CA THR A 11 27.67 -46.65 34.28
C THR A 11 27.01 -47.20 33.00
N LEU A 12 27.13 -46.41 31.93
CA LEU A 12 27.21 -46.73 30.49
C LEU A 12 27.30 -48.21 30.06
N LYS A 13 26.45 -48.64 29.11
CA LYS A 13 26.86 -49.21 27.80
C LYS A 13 25.65 -49.58 26.92
N THR A 14 25.68 -49.01 25.73
CA THR A 14 24.95 -49.38 24.50
C THR A 14 25.12 -50.85 24.14
N PHE A 15 24.02 -51.53 23.74
CA PHE A 15 24.05 -52.52 22.69
C PHE A 15 22.75 -52.48 21.87
N SER A 16 22.94 -52.34 20.57
CA SER A 16 21.95 -52.31 19.52
C SER A 16 21.31 -53.69 19.33
N LEU A 17 19.98 -53.76 19.21
CA LEU A 17 19.32 -54.88 18.53
C LEU A 17 18.11 -54.36 17.75
N THR A 18 18.35 -54.24 16.44
CA THR A 18 17.37 -54.10 15.36
C THR A 18 16.18 -55.03 15.52
N THR A 19 14.97 -54.46 15.53
CA THR A 19 13.73 -55.16 15.18
C THR A 19 12.97 -54.27 14.18
N LEU A 20 13.07 -54.62 12.90
CA LEU A 20 12.29 -54.03 11.81
C LEU A 20 10.83 -54.49 11.99
N LEU A 21 9.96 -53.59 12.45
CA LEU A 21 8.52 -53.80 12.39
C LEU A 21 8.02 -53.16 11.09
N PHE A 22 7.75 -54.00 10.08
CA PHE A 22 7.08 -53.59 8.85
C PHE A 22 5.62 -53.24 9.18
N VAL A 23 5.35 -51.94 9.39
CA VAL A 23 3.99 -51.41 9.36
C VAL A 23 3.62 -51.23 7.88
N ALA A 24 2.75 -52.10 7.39
CA ALA A 24 2.14 -51.95 6.08
C ALA A 24 1.26 -50.69 6.08
N LEU A 25 1.77 -49.59 5.51
CA LEU A 25 0.99 -48.43 5.14
C LEU A 25 0.08 -48.82 3.97
N ALA A 26 -1.13 -49.27 4.29
CA ALA A 26 -2.23 -49.25 3.34
C ALA A 26 -2.50 -47.79 3.00
N GLY A 27 -2.02 -47.35 1.84
CA GLY A 27 -2.29 -46.03 1.30
C GLY A 27 -3.78 -45.91 0.99
N CYS A 28 -4.57 -45.41 1.95
CA CYS A 28 -5.80 -44.72 1.61
C CYS A 28 -5.40 -43.48 0.83
N ALA A 29 -5.43 -43.57 -0.49
CA ALA A 29 -5.55 -42.40 -1.34
C ALA A 29 -6.90 -41.75 -0.98
N LEU A 30 -6.89 -40.84 -0.01
CA LEU A 30 -7.92 -39.83 0.12
C LEU A 30 -7.89 -39.07 -1.19
N LYS A 31 -8.82 -39.42 -2.09
CA LYS A 31 -9.19 -38.55 -3.20
C LYS A 31 -9.47 -37.20 -2.56
N ALA A 32 -8.62 -36.21 -2.84
CA ALA A 32 -8.98 -34.84 -2.57
C ALA A 32 -10.39 -34.64 -3.14
N PRO A 33 -11.33 -34.05 -2.38
CA PRO A 33 -12.60 -33.67 -2.98
C PRO A 33 -12.28 -32.84 -4.23
N PRO A 34 -13.03 -33.01 -5.33
CA PRO A 34 -12.88 -32.11 -6.47
C PRO A 34 -12.96 -30.69 -5.92
N PHE A 35 -11.93 -29.88 -6.19
CA PHE A 35 -12.00 -28.46 -5.94
C PHE A 35 -13.17 -27.93 -6.77
N ASP A 36 -14.30 -27.65 -6.11
CA ASP A 36 -15.38 -26.88 -6.69
C ASP A 36 -14.84 -25.47 -6.93
N ILE A 37 -14.36 -25.22 -8.15
CA ILE A 37 -13.92 -23.91 -8.66
C ILE A 37 -15.12 -23.01 -9.01
N ASN A 38 -16.18 -23.08 -8.21
CA ASN A 38 -17.31 -22.15 -8.23
C ASN A 38 -17.21 -21.17 -7.04
N MET A 39 -16.03 -20.60 -6.81
CA MET A 39 -15.98 -19.34 -6.09
C MET A 39 -16.39 -18.25 -7.07
N ALA A 40 -17.48 -17.54 -6.76
CA ALA A 40 -17.76 -16.28 -7.44
C ALA A 40 -16.50 -15.39 -7.37
N PRO A 41 -16.14 -14.67 -8.44
CA PRO A 41 -15.00 -13.78 -8.38
C PRO A 41 -15.26 -12.72 -7.31
N TYR A 42 -14.41 -12.67 -6.30
CA TYR A 42 -14.46 -11.63 -5.27
C TYR A 42 -14.35 -10.25 -5.91
N SER A 43 -15.09 -9.29 -5.39
CA SER A 43 -15.00 -7.91 -5.89
C SER A 43 -13.63 -7.31 -5.53
N ALA A 44 -13.13 -6.36 -6.32
CA ALA A 44 -11.87 -5.65 -6.00
C ALA A 44 -11.95 -4.93 -4.63
N ARG A 45 -13.16 -4.54 -4.22
CA ARG A 45 -13.45 -3.95 -2.91
C ARG A 45 -13.25 -4.96 -1.79
N GLU A 46 -13.79 -6.16 -1.97
CA GLU A 46 -13.67 -7.27 -1.02
C GLU A 46 -12.21 -7.70 -0.86
N LEU A 47 -11.48 -7.85 -1.97
CA LEU A 47 -10.03 -8.14 -1.93
C LEU A 47 -9.24 -7.05 -1.17
N LYS A 48 -9.59 -5.77 -1.33
CA LYS A 48 -8.98 -4.66 -0.59
C LYS A 48 -9.30 -4.72 0.91
N GLY A 49 -10.54 -5.02 1.26
CA GLY A 49 -11.00 -5.16 2.64
C GLY A 49 -10.34 -6.34 3.37
N GLU A 50 -10.35 -7.52 2.76
CA GLU A 50 -9.70 -8.73 3.28
C GLU A 50 -8.19 -8.53 3.44
N ASN A 51 -7.52 -7.89 2.47
CA ASN A 51 -6.11 -7.55 2.60
C ASN A 51 -5.84 -6.59 3.76
N THR A 52 -6.73 -5.63 4.00
CA THR A 52 -6.61 -4.71 5.14
C THR A 52 -6.71 -5.47 6.47
N ALA A 53 -7.70 -6.36 6.62
CA ALA A 53 -7.84 -7.23 7.80
C ALA A 53 -6.61 -8.13 8.02
N ARG A 54 -6.07 -8.72 6.94
CA ARG A 54 -4.84 -9.52 6.98
C ARG A 54 -3.64 -8.69 7.42
N HIS A 55 -3.42 -7.51 6.84
CA HIS A 55 -2.32 -6.64 7.21
C HIS A 55 -2.40 -6.16 8.67
N LEU A 56 -3.60 -5.88 9.18
CA LEU A 56 -3.81 -5.56 10.59
C LEU A 56 -3.46 -6.74 11.49
N THR A 57 -3.85 -7.96 11.10
CA THR A 57 -3.51 -9.19 11.82
C THR A 57 -2.00 -9.46 11.82
N ASP A 58 -1.34 -9.30 10.67
CA ASP A 58 0.11 -9.48 10.52
C ASP A 58 0.86 -8.48 11.42
N ARG A 59 0.48 -7.19 11.38
CA ARG A 59 1.11 -6.16 12.21
C ARG A 59 0.82 -6.33 13.70
N TYR A 60 -0.39 -6.76 14.08
CA TYR A 60 -0.72 -7.07 15.47
C TYR A 60 0.16 -8.19 16.04
N ASN A 61 0.44 -9.24 15.26
CA ASN A 61 1.26 -10.37 15.68
C ASN A 61 2.77 -10.08 15.61
N ASN A 62 3.19 -9.04 14.89
CA ASN A 62 4.59 -8.70 14.70
C ASN A 62 5.16 -7.92 15.91
N THR A 63 5.80 -8.62 16.86
CA THR A 63 6.37 -8.02 18.09
C THR A 63 7.81 -7.54 17.96
N VAL A 64 8.22 -7.09 16.76
CA VAL A 64 9.55 -6.50 16.55
C VAL A 64 9.84 -5.36 17.53
N SER A 65 11.08 -5.24 17.96
CA SER A 65 11.55 -4.17 18.84
C SER A 65 11.78 -2.85 18.09
N ASN A 66 12.03 -2.91 16.78
CA ASN A 66 12.22 -1.74 15.93
C ASN A 66 11.97 -2.08 14.46
N CYS A 67 11.96 -1.06 13.62
CA CYS A 67 11.84 -1.19 12.17
C CYS A 67 13.23 -1.05 11.52
N GLY A 68 14.16 -1.91 11.94
CA GLY A 68 15.50 -2.04 11.36
C GLY A 68 16.59 -1.16 11.99
N THR A 69 16.26 -0.09 12.72
CA THR A 69 17.24 0.79 13.39
C THR A 69 16.76 1.27 14.77
N SER A 70 17.68 1.70 15.64
CA SER A 70 17.33 2.22 16.98
C SER A 70 16.53 3.53 16.94
N SER A 71 16.58 4.27 15.83
CA SER A 71 15.81 5.50 15.59
C SER A 71 14.49 5.25 14.84
N ALA A 72 14.14 3.99 14.57
CA ALA A 72 12.88 3.59 13.95
C ALA A 72 12.07 2.71 14.90
N ALA A 73 11.29 3.34 15.78
CA ALA A 73 10.45 2.63 16.74
C ALA A 73 9.39 1.71 16.09
N ALA A 74 9.01 0.64 16.78
CA ALA A 74 8.18 -0.43 16.25
C ALA A 74 6.80 0.01 15.73
N PHE A 75 6.23 1.12 16.21
CA PHE A 75 4.98 1.67 15.68
C PHE A 75 5.07 2.13 14.21
N GLN A 76 6.28 2.24 13.63
CA GLN A 76 6.47 2.62 12.23
C GLN A 76 6.17 1.47 11.27
N CYS A 77 6.19 0.21 11.72
CA CYS A 77 6.05 -0.99 10.88
C CYS A 77 5.22 -2.12 11.52
N SER A 78 4.83 -2.00 12.79
CA SER A 78 4.09 -3.04 13.52
C SER A 78 3.01 -2.44 14.41
N GLY A 79 2.15 -3.32 14.94
CA GLY A 79 0.97 -2.95 15.72
C GLY A 79 -0.09 -2.21 14.92
N VAL A 80 -1.16 -1.85 15.62
CA VAL A 80 -2.31 -1.12 15.08
C VAL A 80 -2.43 0.20 15.82
N ILE A 81 -2.34 1.32 15.09
CA ILE A 81 -2.54 2.67 15.61
C ILE A 81 -3.99 3.07 15.34
N LEU A 82 -4.80 3.13 16.40
CA LEU A 82 -6.25 3.36 16.26
C LEU A 82 -6.72 4.46 17.21
N ARG A 83 -7.78 5.18 16.80
CA ARG A 83 -8.43 6.20 17.61
C ARG A 83 -9.92 5.90 17.69
N GLY A 84 -10.42 5.74 18.91
CA GLY A 84 -11.86 5.74 19.16
C GLY A 84 -12.43 7.15 19.02
N THR A 85 -13.64 7.26 18.48
CA THR A 85 -14.35 8.53 18.29
C THR A 85 -15.66 8.51 19.09
N SER A 86 -16.20 9.69 19.41
CA SER A 86 -17.39 9.83 20.25
C SER A 86 -18.71 9.59 19.50
N GLY A 87 -18.68 8.83 18.40
CA GLY A 87 -19.79 8.63 17.48
C GLY A 87 -19.86 9.69 16.37
N VAL A 88 -21.04 9.78 15.76
CA VAL A 88 -21.30 10.51 14.50
C VAL A 88 -21.64 11.99 14.72
N SER A 89 -21.28 12.85 13.76
CA SER A 89 -21.65 14.27 13.73
C SER A 89 -21.83 14.74 12.30
N THR A 90 -22.78 15.64 12.07
CA THR A 90 -22.92 16.37 10.80
C THR A 90 -22.29 17.77 10.86
N GLU A 91 -21.78 18.19 12.02
CA GLU A 91 -21.15 19.51 12.22
C GLU A 91 -19.63 19.47 12.02
N TYR A 92 -19.03 18.28 12.12
CA TYR A 92 -17.60 18.07 11.99
C TYR A 92 -17.32 16.64 11.54
N HIS A 93 -16.19 16.44 10.87
CA HIS A 93 -15.71 15.11 10.49
C HIS A 93 -14.95 14.45 11.65
N SER A 94 -15.11 13.14 11.84
CA SER A 94 -14.53 12.46 13.01
C SER A 94 -12.99 12.40 13.01
N TRP A 95 -12.37 12.57 11.83
CA TRP A 95 -10.93 12.71 11.65
C TRP A 95 -10.42 14.16 11.80
N ASN A 96 -11.30 15.13 12.05
CA ASN A 96 -10.85 16.50 12.28
C ASN A 96 -10.33 16.68 13.72
N PRO A 97 -9.19 17.37 13.92
CA PRO A 97 -8.73 17.73 15.25
C PRO A 97 -9.77 18.56 15.99
N SER A 98 -10.18 18.14 17.19
CA SER A 98 -11.08 18.94 18.02
C SER A 98 -10.43 20.28 18.43
N PRO A 99 -11.20 21.30 18.84
CA PRO A 99 -10.64 22.56 19.32
C PRO A 99 -9.61 22.39 20.45
N ALA A 100 -9.83 21.41 21.34
CA ALA A 100 -8.88 21.07 22.40
C ALA A 100 -7.59 20.45 21.84
N SER A 101 -7.70 19.57 20.84
CA SER A 101 -6.55 19.00 20.14
C SER A 101 -5.76 20.09 19.43
N VAL A 102 -6.41 20.97 18.66
CA VAL A 102 -5.77 22.13 17.99
C VAL A 102 -5.04 23.00 19.00
N LYS A 103 -5.67 23.32 20.14
CA LYS A 103 -5.04 24.13 21.20
C LYS A 103 -3.80 23.46 21.80
N SER A 104 -3.85 22.14 22.04
CA SER A 104 -2.72 21.41 22.60
C SER A 104 -1.64 21.09 21.56
N GLY A 105 -2.00 21.01 20.28
CA GLY A 105 -1.13 20.53 19.20
C GLY A 105 -0.96 19.01 19.15
N GLY A 106 -1.75 18.24 19.91
CA GLY A 106 -1.73 16.78 19.83
C GLY A 106 -3.08 16.10 19.97
N ILE A 107 -3.16 14.86 19.48
CA ILE A 107 -4.35 14.01 19.46
C ILE A 107 -4.01 12.64 20.03
N SER A 108 -4.91 12.10 20.85
CA SER A 108 -4.72 10.80 21.48
C SER A 108 -5.16 9.65 20.59
N PHE A 109 -4.32 8.63 20.51
CA PHE A 109 -4.56 7.34 19.86
C PHE A 109 -4.19 6.23 20.84
N SER A 110 -4.57 5.00 20.53
CA SER A 110 -4.09 3.80 21.21
C SER A 110 -3.27 2.94 20.26
N TYR A 111 -2.45 2.06 20.82
CA TYR A 111 -1.58 1.14 20.09
C TYR A 111 -1.86 -0.30 20.51
N LEU A 112 -2.31 -1.14 19.59
CA LEU A 112 -2.67 -2.53 19.86
C LEU A 112 -1.68 -3.50 19.19
N ARG A 113 -1.14 -4.44 19.96
CA ARG A 113 -0.22 -5.48 19.51
C ARG A 113 -0.32 -6.70 20.44
N ALA A 114 0.17 -7.85 19.98
CA ALA A 114 0.13 -9.11 20.73
C ALA A 114 0.83 -9.07 22.10
N ASP A 115 1.67 -8.08 22.37
CA ASP A 115 2.37 -7.83 23.64
C ASP A 115 1.92 -6.51 24.33
N SER A 116 0.89 -5.82 23.82
CA SER A 116 0.38 -4.54 24.35
C SER A 116 -1.16 -4.50 24.33
N LYS A 117 -1.77 -5.47 25.03
CA LYS A 117 -3.22 -5.74 24.99
C LYS A 117 -4.02 -4.92 26.00
N TYR A 118 -5.26 -4.59 25.64
CA TYR A 118 -6.29 -4.01 26.51
C TYR A 118 -7.69 -4.44 26.04
N ASP A 119 -8.68 -4.39 26.92
CA ASP A 119 -10.04 -4.90 26.68
C ASP A 119 -11.08 -3.84 26.26
N LYS A 120 -10.71 -2.55 26.28
CA LYS A 120 -11.60 -1.44 25.92
C LYS A 120 -10.84 -0.24 25.37
N LEU A 121 -11.58 0.67 24.72
CA LEU A 121 -11.07 1.98 24.33
C LEU A 121 -11.40 3.07 25.35
N ALA A 122 -10.75 4.22 25.20
CA ALA A 122 -11.04 5.42 25.97
C ALA A 122 -12.54 5.75 25.93
N TYR A 123 -13.09 6.16 27.08
CA TYR A 123 -14.52 6.51 27.24
C TYR A 123 -15.52 5.41 26.85
N GLY A 124 -15.08 4.17 26.62
CA GLY A 124 -15.94 3.09 26.14
C GLY A 124 -16.36 3.23 24.68
N TYR A 125 -15.57 3.94 23.86
CA TYR A 125 -15.87 4.07 22.43
C TYR A 125 -15.88 2.71 21.73
N ASN A 126 -16.86 2.53 20.83
CA ASN A 126 -17.09 1.31 20.07
C ASN A 126 -16.86 1.50 18.56
N ASN A 127 -16.32 2.64 18.12
CA ASN A 127 -15.99 2.90 16.72
C ASN A 127 -14.82 3.88 16.59
N GLY A 128 -14.32 4.02 15.38
CA GLY A 128 -13.36 5.06 15.01
C GLY A 128 -12.56 4.68 13.78
N PHE A 129 -11.31 5.14 13.71
CA PHE A 129 -10.45 4.91 12.55
C PHE A 129 -9.03 4.45 12.91
N ILE A 130 -8.39 3.81 11.93
CA ILE A 130 -7.04 3.26 11.98
C ILE A 130 -6.16 4.04 11.01
N PHE A 131 -4.94 4.38 11.44
CA PHE A 131 -3.92 4.94 10.56
C PHE A 131 -2.95 3.86 10.07
N TYR A 132 -2.53 3.99 8.81
CA TYR A 132 -1.33 3.32 8.32
C TYR A 132 -0.14 3.72 9.20
N PRO A 133 0.71 2.77 9.60
CA PRO A 133 1.99 3.11 10.20
C PRO A 133 2.93 3.61 9.09
N LYS A 134 3.92 4.41 9.48
CA LYS A 134 4.78 5.18 8.57
C LYS A 134 5.33 4.41 7.36
N GLU A 135 5.77 3.16 7.54
CA GLU A 135 6.37 2.36 6.46
C GLU A 135 5.37 1.86 5.42
N TYR A 136 4.07 1.92 5.70
CA TYR A 136 3.00 1.47 4.80
C TYR A 136 2.08 2.62 4.38
N VAL A 137 2.42 3.87 4.67
CA VAL A 137 1.65 5.04 4.24
C VAL A 137 1.64 5.11 2.70
N PRO A 138 0.46 5.11 2.05
CA PRO A 138 0.37 5.22 0.59
C PRO A 138 0.92 6.54 0.06
N GLU A 139 1.32 6.56 -1.21
CA GLU A 139 1.76 7.79 -1.88
C GLU A 139 0.69 8.89 -1.82
N GLY A 140 1.12 10.14 -1.64
CA GLY A 140 0.23 11.30 -1.53
C GLY A 140 -0.44 11.49 -0.17
N LYS A 141 -0.21 10.58 0.80
CA LYS A 141 -0.67 10.71 2.18
C LYS A 141 0.41 11.30 3.09
N ILE A 142 -0.02 12.05 4.11
CA ILE A 142 0.90 12.58 5.12
C ILE A 142 1.28 11.49 6.13
N ASN A 143 2.50 11.59 6.67
CA ASN A 143 2.90 10.83 7.85
C ASN A 143 2.62 11.67 9.11
N VAL A 144 1.72 11.21 9.98
CA VAL A 144 1.40 11.89 11.24
C VAL A 144 2.40 11.48 12.33
N PRO A 145 3.22 12.42 12.87
CA PRO A 145 4.23 12.06 13.87
C PRO A 145 3.63 11.57 15.20
N VAL A 146 4.12 10.43 15.70
CA VAL A 146 3.94 10.02 17.10
C VAL A 146 4.94 10.80 17.95
N LEU A 147 4.44 11.48 18.98
CA LEU A 147 5.21 12.41 19.81
C LEU A 147 5.67 11.75 21.11
N CYS A 148 4.77 11.06 21.79
CA CYS A 148 5.06 10.30 22.99
C CYS A 148 4.14 9.08 23.14
N SER A 149 4.57 8.14 23.97
CA SER A 149 3.86 6.91 24.31
C SER A 149 3.76 6.77 25.82
N PHE A 150 2.55 6.52 26.31
CA PHE A 150 2.25 6.22 27.70
C PHE A 150 1.81 4.76 27.84
N PRO A 151 2.33 4.00 28.83
CA PRO A 151 1.90 2.61 29.04
C PRO A 151 0.42 2.46 29.40
N ILE A 152 -0.22 3.48 29.94
CA ILE A 152 -1.64 3.47 30.29
C ILE A 152 -2.22 4.87 30.04
N ASP A 153 -3.54 4.98 29.95
CA ASP A 153 -4.29 6.24 29.80
C ASP A 153 -3.75 7.34 30.73
N ALA A 154 -3.23 8.43 30.16
CA ALA A 154 -2.43 9.41 30.89
C ALA A 154 -3.16 10.74 31.13
N GLY A 155 -4.47 10.81 30.83
CA GLY A 155 -5.29 12.00 31.07
C GLY A 155 -4.75 13.23 30.35
N THR A 156 -4.32 13.08 29.09
CA THR A 156 -3.51 14.10 28.38
C THR A 156 -4.20 15.45 28.17
N SER A 157 -5.52 15.56 28.38
CA SER A 157 -6.23 16.84 28.42
C SER A 157 -5.75 17.77 29.54
N ALA A 158 -5.18 17.23 30.61
CA ALA A 158 -4.63 17.96 31.75
C ALA A 158 -3.09 18.05 31.73
N ARG A 159 -2.47 17.77 30.57
CA ARG A 159 -1.03 17.92 30.30
C ARG A 159 -0.81 19.09 29.32
N PRO A 160 -0.49 20.31 29.80
CA PRO A 160 -0.53 21.53 28.98
C PRO A 160 0.67 21.67 28.03
N ASP A 161 1.81 21.05 28.37
CA ASP A 161 3.09 21.30 27.70
C ASP A 161 3.48 20.21 26.71
N LYS A 162 4.34 20.58 25.75
CA LYS A 162 4.87 19.69 24.69
C LYS A 162 3.81 18.83 24.00
N GLN A 163 2.66 19.42 23.68
CA GLN A 163 1.53 18.72 23.08
C GLN A 163 1.01 17.55 23.93
N GLY A 164 0.96 17.70 25.26
CA GLY A 164 0.47 16.67 26.17
C GLY A 164 1.47 15.55 26.46
N CYS A 165 2.74 15.74 26.10
CA CYS A 165 3.83 14.79 26.34
C CYS A 165 4.70 15.15 27.55
N ASP A 166 4.29 16.13 28.33
CA ASP A 166 4.98 16.55 29.54
C ASP A 166 4.09 16.36 30.78
N PHE A 167 4.40 17.06 31.86
CA PHE A 167 3.71 16.92 33.14
C PHE A 167 2.18 17.03 33.06
N HIS A 168 1.51 16.28 33.92
CA HIS A 168 0.13 16.46 34.30
C HIS A 168 0.02 17.53 35.39
N THR A 169 -0.99 18.39 35.31
CA THR A 169 -1.19 19.52 36.25
C THR A 169 -1.31 19.12 37.72
N ALA A 170 -1.77 17.89 38.02
CA ALA A 170 -1.79 17.34 39.38
C ALA A 170 -0.39 16.96 39.92
N PHE A 171 0.58 16.70 39.04
CA PHE A 171 1.93 16.24 39.37
C PHE A 171 3.00 17.01 38.58
N PRO A 172 3.07 18.35 38.72
CA PRO A 172 3.83 19.21 37.81
C PRO A 172 5.35 19.00 37.84
N THR A 173 5.88 18.41 38.91
CA THR A 173 7.32 18.26 39.14
C THR A 173 7.83 16.83 39.00
N ASN A 174 6.93 15.86 38.82
CA ASN A 174 7.24 14.42 38.84
C ASN A 174 6.43 13.60 37.82
N SER A 175 5.78 14.23 36.84
CA SER A 175 5.11 13.54 35.72
C SER A 175 5.57 14.01 34.35
N GLN A 176 6.69 14.76 34.31
CA GLN A 176 7.33 15.21 33.07
C GLN A 176 7.70 14.03 32.17
N GLU A 177 8.12 14.31 30.94
CA GLU A 177 8.75 13.33 30.03
C GLU A 177 9.71 12.37 30.75
N CYS A 178 9.55 11.06 30.57
CA CYS A 178 10.30 10.03 31.31
C CYS A 178 11.83 10.23 31.20
N GLN A 179 12.33 10.44 29.98
CA GLN A 179 13.76 10.58 29.75
C GLN A 179 14.34 11.81 30.46
N SER A 180 13.56 12.89 30.61
CA SER A 180 14.00 14.10 31.33
C SER A 180 14.18 13.86 32.83
N GLN A 181 13.54 12.82 33.36
CA GLN A 181 13.63 12.39 34.76
C GLN A 181 14.63 11.24 34.97
N GLY A 182 15.36 10.82 33.92
CA GLY A 182 16.25 9.65 33.98
C GLY A 182 15.53 8.30 33.96
N ILE A 183 14.22 8.29 33.64
CA ILE A 183 13.42 7.08 33.48
C ILE A 183 13.52 6.66 32.01
N THR A 184 14.26 5.59 31.73
CA THR A 184 14.50 5.09 30.37
C THR A 184 14.13 3.62 30.19
N THR A 185 13.67 2.96 31.24
CA THR A 185 13.31 1.53 31.25
C THR A 185 11.93 1.30 31.85
N ALA A 186 11.30 0.19 31.48
CA ALA A 186 10.00 -0.21 32.03
C ALA A 186 10.04 -0.41 33.56
N SER A 187 11.10 -0.98 34.12
CA SER A 187 11.21 -1.18 35.58
C SER A 187 11.33 0.14 36.33
N GLN A 188 12.04 1.12 35.78
CA GLN A 188 12.08 2.47 36.36
C GLN A 188 10.71 3.14 36.27
N TRP A 189 10.02 3.02 35.13
CA TRP A 189 8.67 3.54 34.97
C TRP A 189 7.70 2.89 35.98
N MET A 190 7.74 1.58 36.16
CA MET A 190 6.90 0.87 37.14
C MET A 190 7.18 1.33 38.58
N SER A 191 8.47 1.50 38.93
CA SER A 191 8.87 2.01 40.24
C SER A 191 8.35 3.44 40.47
N HIS A 192 8.40 4.28 39.43
CA HIS A 192 7.84 5.64 39.43
C HIS A 192 6.31 5.63 39.57
N TYR A 193 5.63 4.84 38.74
CA TYR A 193 4.17 4.72 38.69
C TYR A 193 3.58 4.29 40.04
N THR A 194 4.23 3.33 40.70
CA THR A 194 3.77 2.78 41.99
C THR A 194 4.27 3.54 43.22
N SER A 195 5.11 4.57 43.04
CA SER A 195 5.63 5.39 44.15
C SER A 195 4.54 6.24 44.83
N VAL A 196 3.41 6.45 44.16
CA VAL A 196 2.22 7.10 44.74
C VAL A 196 1.10 6.08 44.99
N PRO A 197 0.34 6.20 46.10
CA PRO A 197 -0.69 5.23 46.45
C PRO A 197 -1.97 5.37 45.61
N THR A 198 -2.25 6.56 45.10
CA THR A 198 -3.46 6.91 44.33
C THR A 198 -3.10 7.85 43.18
N ASP A 199 -3.99 7.98 42.20
CA ASP A 199 -3.84 8.89 41.03
C ASP A 199 -2.56 8.64 40.19
N ARG A 200 -2.18 7.36 40.08
CA ARG A 200 -0.95 6.92 39.41
C ARG A 200 -0.89 7.31 37.93
N ARG A 201 -2.03 7.27 37.23
CA ARG A 201 -2.16 7.68 35.82
C ARG A 201 -1.85 9.16 35.59
N SER A 202 -2.22 10.02 36.53
CA SER A 202 -1.82 11.43 36.50
C SER A 202 -0.34 11.62 36.87
N HIS A 203 0.21 10.75 37.72
CA HIS A 203 1.62 10.80 38.15
C HIS A 203 2.59 10.23 37.13
N GLU A 204 2.14 9.39 36.20
CA GLU A 204 3.01 8.71 35.25
C GLU A 204 3.74 9.70 34.32
N CYS A 205 4.93 9.27 33.89
CA CYS A 205 5.66 9.93 32.81
C CYS A 205 5.35 9.26 31.47
N GLY A 206 5.42 10.04 30.39
CA GLY A 206 5.35 9.53 29.01
C GLY A 206 6.73 9.42 28.38
N PHE A 207 6.96 8.39 27.58
CA PHE A 207 8.19 8.21 26.81
C PHE A 207 8.16 9.07 25.56
N ASN A 208 9.11 9.99 25.41
CA ASN A 208 9.28 10.79 24.20
C ASN A 208 9.77 9.90 23.05
N VAL A 209 9.01 9.88 21.95
CA VAL A 209 9.30 9.08 20.76
C VAL A 209 9.29 9.93 19.49
N ARG A 210 9.56 11.23 19.60
CA ARG A 210 9.65 12.12 18.44
C ARG A 210 10.67 11.63 17.41
N SER A 211 10.42 11.93 16.14
CA SER A 211 11.35 11.63 15.07
C SER A 211 12.71 12.33 15.29
N GLY A 212 13.79 11.67 14.87
CA GLY A 212 15.16 12.19 15.03
C GLY A 212 15.87 11.79 16.33
N LEU A 213 15.18 11.14 17.27
CA LEU A 213 15.81 10.58 18.47
C LEU A 213 16.61 9.31 18.14
N ALA A 214 17.86 9.24 18.60
CA ALA A 214 18.74 8.08 18.35
C ALA A 214 18.21 6.77 18.98
N ASN A 215 17.55 6.87 20.14
CA ASN A 215 17.04 5.74 20.92
C ASN A 215 15.49 5.74 20.95
N GLN A 216 14.86 6.20 19.86
CA GLN A 216 13.40 6.25 19.76
C GLN A 216 12.77 4.86 19.99
N ALA A 217 13.38 3.81 19.43
CA ALA A 217 12.91 2.44 19.60
C ALA A 217 12.96 1.98 21.06
N ASP A 218 14.06 2.25 21.77
CA ASP A 218 14.22 1.85 23.16
C ASP A 218 13.17 2.53 24.05
N ALA A 219 12.91 3.82 23.84
CA ALA A 219 11.88 4.56 24.56
C ALA A 219 10.48 3.98 24.32
N PHE A 220 10.14 3.66 23.07
CA PHE A 220 8.86 3.04 22.75
C PHE A 220 8.73 1.63 23.34
N ASN A 221 9.79 0.81 23.26
CA ASN A 221 9.82 -0.52 23.85
C ASN A 221 9.67 -0.48 25.38
N ALA A 222 10.30 0.49 26.05
CA ALA A 222 10.13 0.70 27.48
C ALA A 222 8.66 1.01 27.83
N SER A 223 7.95 1.74 26.96
CA SER A 223 6.51 1.97 27.13
C SER A 223 5.71 0.67 27.06
N LEU A 224 5.92 -0.17 26.04
CA LEU A 224 5.20 -1.44 25.89
C LEU A 224 5.51 -2.42 27.02
N GLN A 225 6.79 -2.52 27.41
CA GLN A 225 7.21 -3.33 28.54
C GLN A 225 6.65 -2.80 29.87
N GLY A 226 6.44 -1.49 30.01
CA GLY A 226 5.74 -0.88 31.13
C GLY A 226 4.31 -1.42 31.27
N MET A 227 3.61 -1.59 30.15
CA MET A 227 2.28 -2.23 30.13
C MET A 227 2.35 -3.67 30.64
N ALA A 228 3.33 -4.44 30.18
CA ALA A 228 3.52 -5.82 30.58
C ALA A 228 3.80 -5.95 32.08
N LEU A 229 4.59 -5.03 32.66
CA LEU A 229 4.80 -4.97 34.11
C LEU A 229 3.52 -4.55 34.86
N ASN A 230 2.68 -3.70 34.25
CA ASN A 230 1.42 -3.21 34.81
C ASN A 230 0.18 -3.98 34.35
N ALA A 231 0.34 -5.23 33.90
CA ALA A 231 -0.70 -5.95 33.16
C ALA A 231 -2.06 -6.03 33.89
N ALA A 232 -2.07 -6.07 35.23
CA ALA A 232 -3.30 -6.09 36.02
C ALA A 232 -4.17 -4.84 35.83
N GLU A 233 -3.57 -3.67 35.63
CA GLU A 233 -4.29 -2.41 35.41
C GLU A 233 -4.40 -2.10 33.92
N SER A 234 -3.30 -2.23 33.18
CA SER A 234 -3.21 -1.93 31.74
C SER A 234 -4.06 -2.86 30.86
N PHE A 235 -4.45 -4.05 31.31
CA PHE A 235 -5.39 -4.86 30.53
C PHE A 235 -6.80 -4.25 30.51
N SER A 236 -7.22 -3.66 31.63
CA SER A 236 -8.55 -3.07 31.80
C SER A 236 -8.65 -1.60 31.38
N THR A 237 -7.53 -1.03 30.90
CA THR A 237 -7.39 0.39 30.55
C THR A 237 -6.40 0.52 29.40
N GLN A 238 -6.84 1.14 28.30
CA GLN A 238 -6.03 1.36 27.12
C GLN A 238 -4.73 2.13 27.41
N ASN A 239 -3.72 1.91 26.56
CA ASN A 239 -2.56 2.79 26.48
C ASN A 239 -2.88 4.07 25.69
N GLU A 240 -1.93 5.01 25.70
CA GLU A 240 -2.11 6.28 25.00
C GLU A 240 -0.85 6.68 24.21
N LEU A 241 -1.02 6.86 22.91
CA LEU A 241 -0.11 7.60 22.06
C LEU A 241 -0.60 9.03 21.91
N ARG A 242 0.32 9.99 21.92
CA ARG A 242 0.04 11.36 21.47
C ARG A 242 0.64 11.56 20.09
N LEU A 243 -0.19 11.80 19.10
CA LEU A 243 0.20 12.17 17.75
C LEU A 243 0.12 13.69 17.58
N ALA A 244 0.89 14.25 16.65
CA ALA A 244 0.74 15.65 16.28
C ALA A 244 -0.63 15.91 15.65
N THR A 245 -1.16 17.12 15.84
CA THR A 245 -2.32 17.59 15.05
C THR A 245 -1.96 17.79 13.58
N TRP A 246 -2.99 17.76 12.74
CA TRP A 246 -2.95 18.11 11.33
C TRP A 246 -3.94 19.26 11.05
N ASP A 247 -4.01 19.71 9.80
CA ASP A 247 -4.94 20.76 9.39
C ASP A 247 -6.40 20.25 9.38
N GLN A 248 -7.38 21.15 9.45
CA GLN A 248 -8.78 20.76 9.29
C GLN A 248 -9.07 20.33 7.85
N ASP A 249 -10.00 19.40 7.66
CA ASP A 249 -10.63 19.09 6.35
C ASP A 249 -9.68 18.55 5.27
N ILE A 250 -8.58 17.91 5.68
CA ILE A 250 -7.60 17.29 4.77
C ILE A 250 -7.77 15.76 4.65
N GLY A 251 -8.99 15.24 4.75
CA GLY A 251 -9.26 13.79 4.77
C GLY A 251 -8.62 13.02 3.61
N ASN A 252 -8.56 13.64 2.42
CA ASN A 252 -7.90 13.10 1.24
C ASN A 252 -6.39 12.89 1.40
N SER A 253 -5.73 13.63 2.28
CA SER A 253 -4.30 13.52 2.58
C SER A 253 -3.99 12.69 3.83
N LEU A 254 -4.99 12.35 4.65
CA LEU A 254 -4.78 11.57 5.87
C LEU A 254 -4.46 10.08 5.56
N PRO A 255 -3.59 9.45 6.35
CA PRO A 255 -3.22 8.05 6.19
C PRO A 255 -4.26 7.11 6.83
N ILE A 256 -5.55 7.38 6.65
CA ILE A 256 -6.63 6.48 7.12
C ILE A 256 -6.57 5.18 6.32
N GLU A 257 -6.34 4.08 7.03
CA GLU A 257 -6.30 2.72 6.47
C GLU A 257 -7.70 2.09 6.49
N ALA A 258 -8.42 2.26 7.59
CA ALA A 258 -9.75 1.68 7.80
C ALA A 258 -10.55 2.48 8.83
N PHE A 259 -11.88 2.38 8.72
CA PHE A 259 -12.77 2.59 9.86
C PHE A 259 -12.94 1.28 10.62
N PHE A 260 -13.32 1.34 11.88
CA PHE A 260 -13.55 0.13 12.67
C PHE A 260 -14.73 0.29 13.60
N TYR A 261 -15.25 -0.85 14.03
CA TYR A 261 -16.16 -0.92 15.17
C TYR A 261 -15.84 -2.09 16.10
N LEU A 262 -16.31 -1.96 17.32
CA LEU A 262 -16.40 -2.95 18.38
C LEU A 262 -17.89 -3.13 18.72
N ASN A 263 -18.26 -4.27 19.31
CA ASN A 263 -19.58 -4.48 19.90
C ASN A 263 -20.73 -4.00 18.99
N ASP A 264 -21.47 -2.98 19.41
CA ASP A 264 -22.63 -2.38 18.75
C ASP A 264 -22.31 -1.12 17.92
N GLY A 265 -21.04 -0.75 17.74
CA GLY A 265 -20.62 0.49 17.06
C GLY A 265 -20.71 0.48 15.52
N LEU A 266 -21.35 -0.52 14.90
CA LEU A 266 -21.38 -0.67 13.44
C LEU A 266 -22.03 0.54 12.75
N ALA A 267 -23.14 1.05 13.29
CA ALA A 267 -23.86 2.17 12.69
C ALA A 267 -22.99 3.44 12.62
N ASP A 268 -22.19 3.70 13.66
CA ASP A 268 -21.29 4.84 13.70
C ASP A 268 -20.13 4.68 12.71
N ALA A 269 -19.54 3.47 12.61
CA ALA A 269 -18.51 3.19 11.61
C ALA A 269 -19.03 3.29 10.17
N GLN A 270 -20.27 2.89 9.91
CA GLN A 270 -20.94 3.04 8.61
C GLN A 270 -21.16 4.50 8.23
N PHE A 271 -21.53 5.34 9.20
CA PHE A 271 -21.65 6.77 9.00
C PHE A 271 -20.28 7.40 8.72
N GLU A 272 -19.25 7.08 9.51
CA GLU A 272 -17.90 7.61 9.29
C GLU A 272 -17.32 7.16 7.93
N GLN A 273 -17.58 5.91 7.53
CA GLN A 273 -17.23 5.41 6.21
C GLN A 273 -17.94 6.20 5.08
N ARG A 274 -19.23 6.54 5.26
CA ARG A 274 -19.99 7.37 4.30
C ARG A 274 -19.42 8.77 4.23
N ASP A 275 -19.31 9.43 5.36
CA ASP A 275 -18.84 10.81 5.49
C ASP A 275 -17.46 10.96 4.85
N PHE A 276 -16.55 10.04 5.12
CA PHE A 276 -15.22 10.05 4.51
C PHE A 276 -15.25 9.91 3.00
N TYR A 277 -16.10 9.03 2.46
CA TYR A 277 -16.25 8.89 1.02
C TYR A 277 -16.89 10.13 0.39
N ASP A 278 -17.92 10.69 1.00
CA ASP A 278 -18.62 11.87 0.46
C ASP A 278 -17.69 13.10 0.40
N VAL A 279 -16.75 13.21 1.35
CA VAL A 279 -15.76 14.29 1.39
C VAL A 279 -14.56 14.05 0.45
N THR A 280 -14.09 12.80 0.33
CA THR A 280 -12.78 12.52 -0.29
C THR A 280 -12.83 11.70 -1.58
N GLY A 281 -13.94 11.02 -1.86
CA GLY A 281 -14.06 10.00 -2.90
C GLY A 281 -13.28 8.71 -2.61
N ILE A 282 -12.64 8.58 -1.44
CA ILE A 282 -11.80 7.43 -1.09
C ILE A 282 -12.63 6.39 -0.32
N THR A 283 -12.54 5.14 -0.77
CA THR A 283 -13.14 4.00 -0.06
C THR A 283 -12.15 3.40 0.92
N ALA A 284 -12.41 3.58 2.22
CA ALA A 284 -11.72 2.88 3.31
C ALA A 284 -12.66 1.79 3.89
N PRO A 285 -12.19 0.54 4.09
CA PRO A 285 -13.04 -0.53 4.61
C PRO A 285 -13.40 -0.30 6.08
N ILE A 286 -14.52 -0.88 6.51
CA ILE A 286 -14.85 -1.08 7.92
C ILE A 286 -14.30 -2.44 8.35
N ILE A 287 -13.59 -2.46 9.48
CA ILE A 287 -13.04 -3.67 10.09
C ILE A 287 -13.74 -3.89 11.44
N PHE A 288 -14.33 -5.07 11.63
CA PHE A 288 -14.79 -5.49 12.94
C PHE A 288 -13.58 -5.92 13.77
N ILE A 289 -13.40 -5.28 14.93
CA ILE A 289 -12.34 -5.62 15.87
C ILE A 289 -12.96 -6.32 17.07
N THR A 290 -12.47 -7.52 17.39
CA THR A 290 -12.71 -8.13 18.70
C THR A 290 -11.49 -7.85 19.58
N LEU A 291 -11.65 -7.07 20.64
CA LEU A 291 -10.59 -6.88 21.63
C LEU A 291 -10.40 -8.16 22.49
N PRO A 292 -9.19 -8.40 23.03
CA PRO A 292 -8.94 -9.54 23.91
C PRO A 292 -9.88 -9.54 25.12
N SER A 293 -10.56 -10.67 25.36
CA SER A 293 -11.39 -10.86 26.56
C SER A 293 -10.61 -11.31 27.80
N SER A 294 -9.37 -11.76 27.61
CA SER A 294 -8.40 -12.04 28.66
C SER A 294 -6.97 -11.82 28.14
N PRO A 295 -5.94 -11.69 29.01
CA PRO A 295 -4.55 -11.51 28.58
C PRO A 295 -4.02 -12.62 27.64
N GLU A 296 -4.55 -13.83 27.76
CA GLU A 296 -4.18 -15.00 26.94
C GLU A 296 -4.83 -14.99 25.55
N LYS A 297 -5.91 -14.22 25.37
CA LYS A 297 -6.61 -14.10 24.08
C LYS A 297 -5.98 -13.01 23.23
N ASN A 298 -6.17 -13.10 21.92
CA ASN A 298 -5.67 -12.12 20.98
C ASN A 298 -6.82 -11.31 20.39
N ALA A 299 -6.50 -10.09 19.94
CA ALA A 299 -7.42 -9.32 19.14
C ALA A 299 -7.62 -9.99 17.78
N THR A 300 -8.81 -9.85 17.20
CA THR A 300 -9.09 -10.26 15.81
C THR A 300 -9.52 -9.05 14.98
N PHE A 301 -9.22 -9.10 13.69
CA PHE A 301 -9.55 -8.08 12.70
C PHE A 301 -10.27 -8.78 11.56
N GLU A 302 -11.55 -8.47 11.39
CA GLU A 302 -12.41 -9.15 10.44
C GLU A 302 -12.98 -8.14 9.46
N TYR A 303 -12.78 -8.38 8.17
CA TYR A 303 -13.57 -7.73 7.13
C TYR A 303 -14.85 -8.53 6.92
N ARG A 304 -15.98 -7.85 6.91
CA ARG A 304 -17.29 -8.43 6.60
C ARG A 304 -17.93 -7.56 5.53
N GLU A 305 -18.31 -8.19 4.41
CA GLU A 305 -18.93 -7.47 3.30
C GLU A 305 -20.25 -6.81 3.72
N SER A 306 -21.04 -7.51 4.53
CA SER A 306 -22.31 -7.02 5.08
C SER A 306 -22.20 -5.77 5.94
N ASP A 307 -21.01 -5.48 6.48
CA ASP A 307 -20.79 -4.34 7.36
C ASP A 307 -20.54 -3.06 6.57
N GLN A 308 -20.16 -3.20 5.30
CA GLN A 308 -19.78 -2.07 4.48
C GLN A 308 -21.01 -1.35 3.93
N ILE A 309 -20.96 -0.03 3.85
CA ILE A 309 -22.00 0.73 3.15
C ILE A 309 -21.85 0.60 1.63
N GLU A 310 -22.96 0.54 0.91
CA GLU A 310 -22.91 0.67 -0.55
C GLU A 310 -22.63 2.12 -0.92
N PHE A 311 -21.41 2.39 -1.38
CA PHE A 311 -21.14 3.65 -2.05
C PHE A 311 -21.88 3.63 -3.39
N PRO A 312 -22.33 4.79 -3.92
CA PRO A 312 -22.57 4.89 -5.34
C PRO A 312 -21.25 4.46 -5.97
N THR A 313 -21.23 3.30 -6.61
CA THR A 313 -20.18 3.05 -7.58
C THR A 313 -20.32 4.21 -8.55
N ASP A 314 -19.25 4.97 -8.77
CA ASP A 314 -19.18 5.72 -10.00
C ASP A 314 -19.45 4.64 -11.07
N ASP A 315 -20.65 4.63 -11.69
CA ASP A 315 -21.12 3.61 -12.67
C ASP A 315 -20.16 3.48 -13.87
N LYS A 316 -19.12 4.29 -13.84
CA LYS A 316 -17.95 4.29 -14.68
C LYS A 316 -17.07 3.08 -14.38
N ILE A 317 -17.44 1.96 -14.97
CA ILE A 317 -16.63 0.74 -14.97
C ILE A 317 -15.24 1.04 -15.55
N LYS A 318 -14.15 0.62 -14.90
CA LYS A 318 -12.78 0.80 -15.42
C LYS A 318 -12.51 -0.13 -16.62
N PRO A 319 -11.64 0.27 -17.57
CA PRO A 319 -11.12 -0.68 -18.55
C PRO A 319 -10.12 -1.67 -17.92
N SER A 320 -9.82 -2.75 -18.64
CA SER A 320 -8.72 -3.68 -18.36
C SER A 320 -7.71 -3.70 -19.52
N VAL A 321 -6.47 -4.10 -19.24
CA VAL A 321 -5.44 -4.36 -20.27
C VAL A 321 -5.11 -5.84 -20.22
N LEU A 322 -5.32 -6.57 -21.32
CA LEU A 322 -5.28 -8.03 -21.30
C LEU A 322 -3.87 -8.60 -21.14
N GLU A 323 -2.85 -7.83 -21.52
CA GLU A 323 -1.45 -8.25 -21.46
C GLU A 323 -0.78 -8.00 -20.11
N THR A 324 -1.51 -7.53 -19.10
CA THR A 324 -0.96 -7.36 -17.74
C THR A 324 -0.70 -8.70 -17.07
N TYR A 325 0.40 -8.83 -16.35
CA TYR A 325 0.83 -10.12 -15.79
C TYR A 325 0.38 -10.37 -14.35
N ASN A 326 -0.08 -9.33 -13.64
CA ASN A 326 -0.42 -9.41 -12.22
C ASN A 326 -1.93 -9.52 -11.99
N ILE A 327 -2.31 -9.91 -10.77
CA ILE A 327 -3.70 -10.15 -10.41
C ILE A 327 -4.53 -8.85 -10.37
N GLU A 328 -3.90 -7.73 -10.03
CA GLU A 328 -4.54 -6.41 -10.02
C GLU A 328 -4.84 -5.88 -11.42
N GLY A 329 -4.19 -6.45 -12.45
CA GLY A 329 -4.39 -6.13 -13.86
C GLY A 329 -3.86 -4.73 -14.24
N ASP A 330 -2.76 -4.30 -13.60
CA ASP A 330 -2.23 -2.94 -13.74
C ASP A 330 -0.71 -2.87 -13.99
N HIS A 331 -0.01 -4.01 -14.09
CA HIS A 331 1.40 -4.05 -14.46
C HIS A 331 1.65 -4.76 -15.80
N LEU A 332 2.38 -4.08 -16.67
CA LEU A 332 2.77 -4.56 -17.99
C LEU A 332 4.30 -4.54 -18.11
N ARG A 333 4.87 -5.66 -18.58
CA ARG A 333 6.31 -5.75 -18.88
C ARG A 333 6.53 -5.83 -20.38
N MET A 334 7.57 -5.15 -20.86
CA MET A 334 7.87 -5.13 -22.29
C MET A 334 8.18 -6.50 -22.89
N SER A 335 8.70 -7.44 -22.09
CA SER A 335 9.00 -8.80 -22.53
C SER A 335 7.79 -9.56 -23.06
N ASP A 336 6.60 -9.23 -22.57
CA ASP A 336 5.37 -9.97 -22.90
C ASP A 336 4.78 -9.49 -24.22
N ILE A 337 5.26 -8.35 -24.73
CA ILE A 337 4.76 -7.68 -25.94
C ILE A 337 5.86 -7.39 -26.98
N TYR A 338 7.00 -8.09 -26.93
CA TYR A 338 8.13 -7.82 -27.84
C TYR A 338 7.85 -8.03 -29.32
N ASP A 339 6.97 -8.95 -29.66
CA ASP A 339 6.58 -9.23 -31.04
C ASP A 339 5.17 -8.73 -31.36
N ALA A 340 4.51 -8.13 -30.37
CA ALA A 340 3.19 -7.54 -30.54
C ALA A 340 3.29 -6.22 -31.33
N THR A 341 2.27 -5.97 -32.15
CA THR A 341 2.05 -4.69 -32.84
C THR A 341 1.24 -3.72 -31.97
N HIS A 342 0.46 -4.24 -31.03
CA HIS A 342 -0.45 -3.52 -30.15
C HIS A 342 -0.69 -4.29 -28.85
N ILE A 343 -1.20 -3.60 -27.84
CA ILE A 343 -1.83 -4.20 -26.65
C ILE A 343 -3.34 -4.02 -26.72
N THR A 344 -4.08 -4.72 -25.86
CA THR A 344 -5.54 -4.82 -25.93
C THR A 344 -6.15 -4.19 -24.68
N VAL A 345 -6.82 -3.06 -24.87
CA VAL A 345 -7.69 -2.48 -23.83
C VAL A 345 -9.07 -3.09 -23.99
N GLU A 346 -9.49 -3.88 -23.01
CA GLU A 346 -10.82 -4.47 -22.95
C GLU A 346 -11.76 -3.52 -22.17
N ILE A 347 -12.85 -3.14 -22.82
CA ILE A 347 -13.97 -2.45 -22.23
C ILE A 347 -15.00 -3.51 -21.82
N PRO A 348 -15.38 -3.59 -20.54
CA PRO A 348 -16.32 -4.59 -20.07
C PRO A 348 -17.70 -4.39 -20.69
N GLU A 349 -18.51 -5.45 -20.68
CA GLU A 349 -19.92 -5.35 -21.02
C GLU A 349 -20.60 -4.39 -20.03
N TYR A 350 -21.28 -3.38 -20.56
CA TYR A 350 -21.98 -2.35 -19.79
C TYR A 350 -23.48 -2.50 -19.98
N GLU A 351 -24.22 -2.64 -18.88
CA GLU A 351 -25.67 -2.69 -18.90
C GLU A 351 -26.22 -1.33 -19.36
N GLY A 352 -27.07 -1.34 -20.40
CA GLY A 352 -27.63 -0.13 -21.00
C GLY A 352 -26.84 0.45 -22.18
N ILE A 353 -25.77 -0.20 -22.66
CA ILE A 353 -25.16 0.17 -23.95
C ILE A 353 -26.12 -0.18 -25.11
N ASN A 354 -26.35 0.77 -26.00
CA ASN A 354 -27.16 0.55 -27.19
C ASN A 354 -26.31 -0.04 -28.31
N GLY A 355 -26.23 -1.37 -28.34
CA GLY A 355 -25.47 -2.12 -29.33
C GLY A 355 -25.79 -1.70 -30.76
N GLY A 356 -24.75 -1.47 -31.57
CA GLY A 356 -24.86 -1.01 -32.95
C GLY A 356 -25.12 0.49 -33.13
N LYS A 357 -25.24 1.27 -32.05
CA LYS A 357 -25.47 2.73 -32.10
C LYS A 357 -24.50 3.53 -31.25
N ASP A 358 -24.22 3.06 -30.05
CA ASP A 358 -23.27 3.73 -29.16
C ASP A 358 -21.86 3.59 -29.71
N THR A 359 -21.04 4.61 -29.45
CA THR A 359 -19.65 4.63 -29.90
C THR A 359 -18.70 4.77 -28.74
N ILE A 360 -17.60 4.03 -28.78
CA ILE A 360 -16.62 3.93 -27.70
C ILE A 360 -15.27 4.42 -28.20
N ARG A 361 -14.52 5.09 -27.31
CA ARG A 361 -13.16 5.57 -27.59
C ARG A 361 -12.30 5.45 -26.34
N VAL A 362 -11.05 5.04 -26.48
CA VAL A 362 -10.07 4.95 -25.39
C VAL A 362 -9.12 6.14 -25.45
N TYR A 363 -8.75 6.63 -24.27
CA TYR A 363 -7.77 7.67 -24.00
C TYR A 363 -6.61 7.05 -23.25
N TRP A 364 -5.41 7.21 -23.81
CA TRP A 364 -4.14 6.81 -23.23
C TRP A 364 -3.34 8.07 -22.93
N THR A 365 -3.20 8.40 -21.65
CA THR A 365 -2.55 9.64 -21.19
C THR A 365 -1.21 9.29 -20.56
N GLY A 366 -0.12 9.62 -21.26
CA GLY A 366 1.26 9.35 -20.82
C GLY A 366 2.20 10.48 -21.25
N ARG A 367 3.45 10.15 -21.61
CA ARG A 367 4.43 11.08 -22.19
C ARG A 367 3.88 11.80 -23.42
N VAL A 368 3.16 11.05 -24.26
CA VAL A 368 2.38 11.55 -25.39
C VAL A 368 0.96 11.02 -25.24
N ASN A 369 -0.03 11.88 -25.49
CA ASN A 369 -1.43 11.49 -25.41
C ASN A 369 -1.84 10.79 -26.70
N TYR A 370 -2.41 9.60 -26.56
CA TYR A 370 -3.01 8.86 -27.67
C TYR A 370 -4.51 8.72 -27.43
N ILE A 371 -5.29 8.91 -28.50
CA ILE A 371 -6.73 8.69 -28.47
C ILE A 371 -7.06 7.72 -29.59
N SER A 372 -7.70 6.60 -29.25
CA SER A 372 -8.00 5.53 -30.22
C SER A 372 -8.90 6.01 -31.36
N SER A 373 -9.07 5.20 -32.39
CA SER A 373 -10.22 5.36 -33.28
C SER A 373 -11.53 5.14 -32.52
N ILE A 374 -12.62 5.71 -33.03
CA ILE A 374 -13.97 5.47 -32.51
C ILE A 374 -14.44 4.11 -33.00
N ILE A 375 -14.98 3.28 -32.11
CA ILE A 375 -15.55 1.97 -32.43
C ILE A 375 -17.04 1.97 -32.07
N THR A 376 -17.89 1.36 -32.91
CA THR A 376 -19.31 1.15 -32.59
C THR A 376 -19.47 -0.07 -31.69
N ALA A 377 -20.23 0.06 -30.61
CA ALA A 377 -20.51 -1.03 -29.68
C ALA A 377 -21.16 -2.24 -30.39
N ALA A 378 -20.79 -3.46 -29.98
CA ALA A 378 -21.31 -4.69 -30.56
C ALA A 378 -22.84 -4.84 -30.37
N ASN A 379 -23.50 -5.59 -31.26
CA ASN A 379 -24.92 -5.96 -31.15
C ASN A 379 -25.07 -7.49 -31.31
N PRO A 380 -25.48 -8.24 -30.28
CA PRO A 380 -25.85 -7.76 -28.93
C PRO A 380 -24.66 -7.14 -28.18
N PRO A 381 -24.92 -6.31 -27.14
CA PRO A 381 -23.89 -5.83 -26.23
C PRO A 381 -22.93 -6.93 -25.79
N ALA A 382 -21.64 -6.65 -25.88
CA ALA A 382 -20.57 -7.55 -25.48
C ALA A 382 -19.33 -6.71 -25.10
N LYS A 383 -18.34 -7.37 -24.50
CA LYS A 383 -17.02 -6.78 -24.27
C LYS A 383 -16.44 -6.25 -25.59
N THR A 384 -15.79 -5.08 -25.52
CA THR A 384 -15.19 -4.43 -26.68
C THR A 384 -13.69 -4.30 -26.50
N GLU A 385 -12.93 -4.82 -27.44
CA GLU A 385 -11.47 -4.72 -27.44
C GLU A 385 -11.02 -3.55 -28.33
N ILE A 386 -10.15 -2.69 -27.79
CA ILE A 386 -9.52 -1.59 -28.51
C ILE A 386 -8.01 -1.77 -28.48
N LEU A 387 -7.43 -1.83 -29.67
CA LEU A 387 -6.00 -2.03 -29.85
C LEU A 387 -5.24 -0.71 -29.67
N ILE A 388 -4.31 -0.68 -28.73
CA ILE A 388 -3.41 0.46 -28.51
C ILE A 388 -2.06 0.13 -29.14
N PRO A 389 -1.55 0.98 -30.06
CA PRO A 389 -0.27 0.71 -30.73
C PRO A 389 0.86 0.53 -29.72
N ARG A 390 1.73 -0.45 -29.96
CA ARG A 390 2.86 -0.71 -29.07
C ARG A 390 3.81 0.49 -28.94
N SER A 391 3.86 1.38 -29.93
CA SER A 391 4.61 2.64 -29.84
C SER A 391 4.21 3.47 -28.63
N GLU A 392 2.93 3.50 -28.29
CA GLU A 392 2.41 4.26 -27.16
C GLU A 392 2.82 3.65 -25.82
N VAL A 393 3.07 2.34 -25.78
CA VAL A 393 3.63 1.64 -24.62
C VAL A 393 5.14 1.91 -24.50
N ILE A 394 5.88 1.80 -25.61
CA ILE A 394 7.35 2.02 -25.63
C ILE A 394 7.70 3.42 -25.12
N ASP A 395 6.92 4.44 -25.47
CA ASP A 395 7.15 5.82 -25.04
C ASP A 395 7.01 6.03 -23.51
N ASN A 396 6.44 5.06 -22.80
CA ASN A 396 6.12 5.12 -21.38
C ASN A 396 6.79 4.01 -20.55
N ILE A 397 7.80 3.31 -21.09
CA ILE A 397 8.63 2.36 -20.31
C ILE A 397 9.19 3.07 -19.06
N GLY A 398 9.11 2.40 -17.91
CA GLY A 398 9.53 2.94 -16.61
C GLY A 398 8.58 3.98 -16.01
N ARG A 399 7.36 4.13 -16.55
CA ARG A 399 6.36 5.12 -16.12
C ARG A 399 4.98 4.49 -15.98
N SER A 400 4.06 5.24 -15.39
CA SER A 400 2.63 4.93 -15.43
C SER A 400 1.90 5.74 -16.50
N VAL A 401 0.81 5.19 -17.00
CA VAL A 401 -0.13 5.83 -17.93
C VAL A 401 -1.55 5.75 -17.38
N ASN A 402 -2.37 6.76 -17.64
CA ASN A 402 -3.78 6.75 -17.30
C ASN A 402 -4.60 6.31 -18.52
N VAL A 403 -5.28 5.17 -18.39
CA VAL A 403 -6.15 4.57 -19.40
C VAL A 403 -7.61 4.73 -18.98
N LYS A 404 -8.41 5.40 -19.82
CA LYS A 404 -9.86 5.51 -19.64
C LYS A 404 -10.58 5.38 -20.98
N TYR A 405 -11.88 5.16 -20.97
CA TYR A 405 -12.73 5.19 -22.17
C TYR A 405 -13.91 6.14 -22.01
N SER A 406 -14.55 6.47 -23.13
CA SER A 406 -15.83 7.16 -23.15
C SER A 406 -16.81 6.45 -24.06
N VAL A 407 -18.07 6.37 -23.64
CA VAL A 407 -19.20 5.92 -24.45
C VAL A 407 -20.04 7.13 -24.83
N LYS A 408 -20.29 7.31 -26.11
CA LYS A 408 -21.16 8.37 -26.64
C LYS A 408 -22.45 7.77 -27.16
N GLU A 409 -23.56 8.17 -26.56
CA GLU A 409 -24.88 7.61 -26.82
C GLU A 409 -25.34 7.91 -28.25
N ASN A 410 -25.76 6.89 -29.00
CA ASN A 410 -26.14 6.98 -30.42
C ASN A 410 -25.11 7.68 -31.33
N GLY A 411 -23.85 7.83 -30.89
CA GLY A 411 -22.79 8.56 -31.60
C GLY A 411 -22.90 10.10 -31.59
N ILE A 412 -24.01 10.66 -31.13
CA ILE A 412 -24.29 12.12 -31.16
C ILE A 412 -24.79 12.70 -29.84
N GLY A 413 -25.24 11.86 -28.90
CA GLY A 413 -25.75 12.27 -27.60
C GLY A 413 -24.66 12.50 -26.55
N ASP A 414 -25.05 12.34 -25.29
CA ASP A 414 -24.19 12.57 -24.14
C ASP A 414 -23.00 11.61 -24.11
N THR A 415 -21.87 12.13 -23.62
CA THR A 415 -20.64 11.35 -23.44
C THR A 415 -20.53 10.92 -21.98
N LYS A 416 -20.57 9.62 -21.74
CA LYS A 416 -20.27 9.01 -20.44
C LYS A 416 -18.80 8.60 -20.41
N GLU A 417 -18.04 9.05 -19.42
CA GLU A 417 -16.64 8.63 -19.23
C GLU A 417 -16.54 7.42 -18.29
N SER A 418 -15.45 6.65 -18.38
CA SER A 418 -15.11 5.57 -17.47
C SER A 418 -14.27 6.05 -16.28
N ALA A 419 -14.08 5.17 -15.27
CA ALA A 419 -13.02 5.33 -14.30
C ALA A 419 -11.66 5.08 -14.98
N SER A 420 -10.59 5.57 -14.35
CA SER A 420 -9.22 5.42 -14.84
C SER A 420 -8.56 4.14 -14.33
N LEU A 421 -7.95 3.38 -15.25
CA LEU A 421 -6.91 2.41 -14.92
C LEU A 421 -5.56 3.12 -14.96
N ILE A 422 -4.83 3.12 -13.84
CA ILE A 422 -3.42 3.53 -13.82
C ILE A 422 -2.59 2.29 -14.16
N LEU A 423 -2.02 2.24 -15.36
CA LEU A 423 -1.21 1.12 -15.84
C LEU A 423 0.28 1.45 -15.66
N TYR A 424 1.00 0.62 -14.93
CA TYR A 424 2.44 0.71 -14.72
C TYR A 424 3.18 -0.11 -15.79
N ILE A 425 4.13 0.52 -16.49
CA ILE A 425 4.97 -0.15 -17.49
C ILE A 425 6.36 -0.32 -16.89
N ASP A 426 6.74 -1.58 -16.67
CA ASP A 426 7.96 -1.92 -15.94
C ASP A 426 9.21 -1.26 -16.57
N PRO A 427 10.14 -0.76 -15.74
CA PRO A 427 11.40 -0.23 -16.24
C PRO A 427 12.25 -1.35 -16.84
N GLN A 428 13.09 -0.98 -17.80
CA GLN A 428 14.09 -1.86 -18.39
C GLN A 428 15.48 -1.63 -17.76
N ALA A 429 16.44 -2.51 -18.02
CA ALA A 429 17.77 -2.43 -17.39
C ALA A 429 18.59 -1.19 -17.77
N VAL A 430 18.18 -0.47 -18.82
CA VAL A 430 18.65 0.88 -19.19
C VAL A 430 17.43 1.77 -19.29
N ASP A 431 17.10 2.47 -18.21
CA ASP A 431 15.96 3.36 -18.15
C ASP A 431 16.31 4.66 -17.39
N PRO A 432 15.92 5.85 -17.89
CA PRO A 432 15.29 6.08 -19.19
C PRO A 432 16.28 5.87 -20.33
N LEU A 433 15.77 5.42 -21.48
CA LEU A 433 16.52 5.43 -22.74
C LEU A 433 15.93 6.54 -23.65
N PRO A 434 16.60 7.72 -23.75
CA PRO A 434 16.03 8.89 -24.43
C PRO A 434 15.78 8.68 -25.93
N PRO A 435 14.89 9.46 -26.57
CA PRO A 435 14.65 9.32 -28.00
C PRO A 435 15.90 9.71 -28.80
N PRO A 436 16.08 9.20 -30.02
CA PRO A 436 17.17 9.65 -30.88
C PRO A 436 16.95 11.11 -31.34
N THR A 437 17.97 11.70 -31.94
CA THR A 437 17.87 12.98 -32.65
C THR A 437 17.98 12.76 -34.16
N TYR A 438 17.39 13.67 -34.95
CA TYR A 438 17.45 13.64 -36.41
C TYR A 438 17.93 14.99 -36.94
N SER A 439 18.95 14.98 -37.80
CA SER A 439 19.44 16.15 -38.54
C SER A 439 20.07 15.69 -39.84
N ASP A 440 19.87 16.44 -40.94
CA ASP A 440 20.55 16.23 -42.23
C ASP A 440 20.54 14.76 -42.69
N SER A 441 19.34 14.15 -42.70
CA SER A 441 19.14 12.75 -43.09
C SER A 441 19.89 11.73 -42.23
N THR A 442 20.32 12.13 -41.03
CA THR A 442 21.08 11.28 -40.10
C THR A 442 20.35 11.20 -38.76
N VAL A 443 20.15 9.98 -38.27
CA VAL A 443 19.66 9.72 -36.92
C VAL A 443 20.84 9.44 -35.98
N SER A 444 20.89 10.12 -34.85
CA SER A 444 21.90 9.92 -33.80
C SER A 444 21.24 9.39 -32.52
N THR A 445 21.79 8.30 -31.98
CA THR A 445 21.23 7.65 -30.78
C THR A 445 21.80 8.24 -29.50
N ASN A 446 21.02 8.21 -28.43
CA ASN A 446 21.41 8.74 -27.12
C ASN A 446 21.72 7.60 -26.13
N TYR A 447 22.64 6.72 -26.54
CA TYR A 447 23.10 5.60 -25.72
C TYR A 447 24.63 5.51 -25.76
N ALA A 448 25.26 5.68 -24.59
CA ALA A 448 26.72 5.64 -24.48
C ALA A 448 27.29 4.22 -24.43
N GLY A 449 26.51 3.26 -23.90
CA GLY A 449 26.73 1.80 -23.82
C GLY A 449 28.14 1.28 -23.56
N GLU A 450 28.32 -0.02 -23.74
CA GLU A 450 29.59 -0.73 -23.54
C GLU A 450 30.01 -1.54 -24.78
N THR A 451 31.27 -1.97 -24.81
CA THR A 451 31.77 -2.82 -25.89
C THR A 451 31.03 -4.16 -25.91
N GLY A 452 30.48 -4.51 -27.06
CA GLY A 452 29.71 -5.73 -27.27
C GLY A 452 28.20 -5.52 -27.21
N ASP A 453 27.74 -4.34 -26.78
CA ASP A 453 26.35 -3.95 -26.99
C ASP A 453 26.09 -3.74 -28.49
N THR A 454 24.86 -4.01 -28.89
CA THR A 454 24.40 -3.80 -30.26
C THR A 454 23.19 -2.89 -30.29
N ILE A 455 23.07 -2.10 -31.35
CA ILE A 455 22.01 -1.13 -31.54
C ILE A 455 21.42 -1.24 -32.94
N LYS A 456 20.10 -1.15 -33.04
CA LYS A 456 19.35 -1.22 -34.30
C LYS A 456 18.30 -0.12 -34.32
N LEU A 457 18.26 0.65 -35.42
CA LEU A 457 17.29 1.72 -35.59
C LEU A 457 16.02 1.18 -36.26
N ARG A 458 14.87 1.66 -35.80
CA ARG A 458 13.57 1.49 -36.44
C ARG A 458 13.03 2.84 -36.89
N TRP A 459 12.59 2.89 -38.14
CA TRP A 459 11.94 4.00 -38.81
C TRP A 459 10.52 3.56 -39.17
N ALA A 460 9.53 3.98 -38.41
CA ALA A 460 8.13 3.64 -38.64
C ALA A 460 7.39 4.84 -39.27
N GLY A 461 7.29 4.83 -40.59
CA GLY A 461 6.51 5.79 -41.38
C GLY A 461 5.38 5.07 -42.13
N THR A 462 5.26 5.35 -43.43
CA THR A 462 4.34 4.64 -44.34
C THR A 462 4.65 3.15 -44.35
N THR A 463 5.94 2.81 -44.47
CA THR A 463 6.46 1.46 -44.24
C THR A 463 7.32 1.48 -42.98
N THR A 464 7.30 0.37 -42.22
CA THR A 464 8.28 0.18 -41.14
C THR A 464 9.57 -0.35 -41.73
N HIS A 465 10.65 0.39 -41.56
CA HIS A 465 11.99 -0.02 -41.93
C HIS A 465 12.86 -0.18 -40.70
N ASP A 466 13.72 -1.18 -40.76
CA ASP A 466 14.76 -1.39 -39.77
C ASP A 466 16.13 -1.28 -40.44
N THR A 467 17.10 -0.66 -39.78
CA THR A 467 18.48 -0.65 -40.25
C THR A 467 19.18 -1.98 -39.99
N ALA A 468 20.36 -2.15 -40.59
CA ALA A 468 21.31 -3.15 -40.10
C ALA A 468 21.72 -2.83 -38.65
N THR A 469 22.03 -3.88 -37.89
CA THR A 469 22.54 -3.76 -36.52
C THR A 469 23.97 -3.20 -36.53
N GLN A 470 24.26 -2.24 -35.67
CA GLN A 470 25.59 -1.71 -35.42
C GLN A 470 26.09 -2.13 -34.04
N ASN A 471 27.41 -2.28 -33.89
CA ASN A 471 28.04 -2.41 -32.57
C ASN A 471 28.14 -1.03 -31.91
N VAL A 472 27.98 -0.98 -30.59
CA VAL A 472 28.15 0.24 -29.82
C VAL A 472 29.62 0.59 -29.68
N ILE A 473 29.92 1.89 -29.78
CA ILE A 473 31.24 2.45 -29.48
C ILE A 473 31.11 3.21 -28.15
N PRO A 474 31.72 2.73 -27.05
CA PRO A 474 31.58 3.35 -25.74
C PRO A 474 31.84 4.86 -25.75
N GLY A 475 30.91 5.61 -25.16
CA GLY A 475 31.00 7.06 -25.03
C GLY A 475 30.78 7.85 -26.33
N LYS A 476 30.38 7.20 -27.43
CA LYS A 476 30.02 7.86 -28.69
C LYS A 476 28.60 7.46 -29.13
N PRO A 477 27.80 8.39 -29.64
CA PRO A 477 26.51 8.05 -30.22
C PRO A 477 26.70 7.24 -31.50
N ASN A 478 25.85 6.23 -31.72
CA ASN A 478 25.75 5.58 -33.02
C ASN A 478 24.94 6.47 -33.97
N THR A 479 25.37 6.53 -35.22
CA THR A 479 24.72 7.33 -36.27
C THR A 479 24.25 6.46 -37.42
N PHE A 480 23.07 6.76 -37.95
CA PHE A 480 22.44 6.04 -39.04
C PHE A 480 22.06 7.02 -40.15
N SER A 481 22.64 6.87 -41.32
CA SER A 481 22.22 7.61 -42.51
C SER A 481 20.93 7.00 -43.05
N ILE A 482 19.90 7.81 -43.19
CA ILE A 482 18.58 7.37 -43.64
C ILE A 482 18.53 7.40 -45.18
N PRO A 483 18.20 6.27 -45.84
CA PRO A 483 18.08 6.20 -47.28
C PRO A 483 17.10 7.24 -47.85
N SER A 484 17.45 7.85 -48.99
CA SER A 484 16.65 8.93 -49.60
C SER A 484 15.26 8.48 -50.04
N ASP A 485 15.09 7.20 -50.39
CA ASP A 485 13.80 6.58 -50.70
C ASP A 485 12.89 6.50 -49.46
N TRP A 486 13.42 6.23 -48.26
CA TRP A 486 12.62 6.26 -47.02
C TRP A 486 12.14 7.68 -46.71
N LEU A 487 12.99 8.69 -46.97
CA LEU A 487 12.64 10.09 -46.80
C LEU A 487 11.55 10.51 -47.80
N ALA A 488 11.73 10.18 -49.08
CA ALA A 488 10.76 10.50 -50.14
C ALA A 488 9.40 9.82 -49.92
N GLU A 489 9.39 8.57 -49.46
CA GLU A 489 8.16 7.83 -49.12
C GLU A 489 7.30 8.56 -48.07
N ASN A 490 7.98 9.27 -47.16
CA ASN A 490 7.39 9.86 -45.98
C ASN A 490 7.24 11.38 -46.04
N ALA A 491 7.51 12.02 -47.19
CA ALA A 491 7.36 13.46 -47.37
C ALA A 491 5.96 13.95 -46.95
N GLY A 492 5.91 14.92 -46.03
CA GLY A 492 4.69 15.47 -45.45
C GLY A 492 3.94 14.55 -44.48
N LYS A 493 4.50 13.40 -44.10
CA LYS A 493 3.88 12.42 -43.17
C LYS A 493 4.65 12.36 -41.85
N GLU A 494 3.95 11.91 -40.80
CA GLU A 494 4.59 11.61 -39.52
C GLU A 494 5.42 10.33 -39.61
N VAL A 495 6.58 10.35 -38.96
CA VAL A 495 7.46 9.21 -38.75
C VAL A 495 7.76 9.09 -37.26
N LEU A 496 7.70 7.85 -36.77
CA LEU A 496 8.10 7.45 -35.42
C LEU A 496 9.47 6.77 -35.50
N ILE A 497 10.46 7.33 -34.80
CA ILE A 497 11.84 6.86 -34.84
C ILE A 497 12.27 6.46 -33.44
N ASN A 498 12.71 5.21 -33.28
CA ASN A 498 13.33 4.74 -32.06
C ASN A 498 14.48 3.77 -32.37
N TYR A 499 15.24 3.43 -31.35
CA TYR A 499 16.27 2.41 -31.46
C TYR A 499 16.11 1.36 -30.37
N SER A 500 16.51 0.13 -30.68
CA SER A 500 16.62 -0.93 -29.71
C SER A 500 18.09 -1.24 -29.42
N ILE A 501 18.36 -1.58 -28.17
CA ILE A 501 19.68 -2.02 -27.72
C ILE A 501 19.61 -3.46 -27.20
N LYS A 502 20.69 -4.22 -27.40
CA LYS A 502 20.89 -5.53 -26.79
C LYS A 502 22.27 -5.57 -26.16
N ARG A 503 22.32 -5.87 -24.85
CA ARG A 503 23.59 -5.94 -24.09
C ARG A 503 24.35 -7.23 -24.35
N ASN A 504 25.67 -7.20 -24.20
CA ASN A 504 26.55 -8.37 -24.38
C ASN A 504 26.43 -9.46 -23.29
N SER A 505 25.52 -9.33 -22.32
CA SER A 505 25.26 -10.39 -21.33
C SER A 505 24.40 -11.50 -21.94
N THR A 506 24.77 -12.75 -21.71
CA THR A 506 23.98 -13.93 -22.10
C THR A 506 22.52 -13.80 -21.59
N GLY A 507 21.56 -13.89 -22.49
CA GLY A 507 20.12 -13.79 -22.16
C GLY A 507 19.57 -12.38 -22.01
N SER A 508 20.30 -11.33 -22.43
CA SER A 508 19.79 -9.96 -22.40
C SER A 508 18.55 -9.78 -23.29
N ASN A 509 17.50 -9.24 -22.70
CA ASN A 509 16.31 -8.78 -23.40
C ASN A 509 16.62 -7.54 -24.26
N LEU A 510 15.90 -7.38 -25.37
CA LEU A 510 15.90 -6.13 -26.13
C LEU A 510 15.29 -5.01 -25.29
N MET A 511 15.94 -3.86 -25.30
CA MET A 511 15.49 -2.64 -24.62
C MET A 511 15.25 -1.56 -25.65
N PHE A 512 14.28 -0.67 -25.41
CA PHE A 512 13.80 0.29 -26.42
C PHE A 512 13.99 1.71 -25.93
N SER A 513 14.40 2.59 -26.84
CA SER A 513 14.38 4.02 -26.58
C SER A 513 12.95 4.54 -26.62
N GLN A 514 12.73 5.69 -25.97
CA GLN A 514 11.61 6.57 -26.27
C GLN A 514 11.59 6.91 -27.76
N ILE A 515 10.43 7.40 -28.22
CA ILE A 515 10.18 7.65 -29.63
C ILE A 515 10.38 9.14 -29.93
N LEU A 516 11.15 9.41 -30.98
CA LEU A 516 11.16 10.68 -31.69
C LEU A 516 9.98 10.67 -32.67
N ARG A 517 9.04 11.60 -32.50
CA ARG A 517 7.90 11.80 -33.40
C ARG A 517 8.12 13.06 -34.19
N MET A 518 8.10 12.99 -35.51
CA MET A 518 8.31 14.15 -36.36
C MET A 518 7.59 14.01 -37.70
N THR A 519 7.15 15.14 -38.26
CA THR A 519 6.68 15.21 -39.64
C THR A 519 7.86 15.45 -40.56
N MET A 520 8.00 14.62 -41.59
CA MET A 520 9.05 14.80 -42.58
C MET A 520 8.73 16.01 -43.46
N PRO A 521 9.71 16.90 -43.68
CA PRO A 521 9.53 18.10 -44.49
C PRO A 521 9.18 17.81 -45.95
#